data_AF-A0A7C8NY57-F1
#
_entry.id   AF-A0A7C8NY57-F1
#
_cell.length_a   1.000
_cell.length_b   1.000
_cell.length_c   1.000
_cell.angle_alpha   90.00
_cell.angle_beta   90.00
_cell.angle_gamma   90.00
#
_symmetry.space_group_name_H-M   'P 1'
#
loop_
_entity.id
_entity.type
_entity.pdbx_description
1 polymer ?
#
loop_
_entity_poly.entity_id
_entity_poly.type
_entity_poly.pdbx_seq_one_letter_code
_entity_poly.pdbx_strand_id
1 'polypeptide(L)'
;MEGITAKVAFTAVTTILAAYFILPWALKYPVLLGKTRVWEPDPQFTNLHETCVTLHPSKLHGCEKFKIIGDILFAACVSDWESRKKWFPPMGDLDISLGDKGIIRDSLYTVDLRTKKLTLLSMPDFPKHTDFCVHGMDVVEVAPGDFSIYMVNHRRDASVVESFSYKSGSEEALYLATYNGVQQGLINPNDIFAVSVPSPGSSPQNEFFVTNDHYFRSSRLGRMLEKYLRLPTGSVYYHSKSTGFRKVLRGFSNANGIAGFNNRQFDSANVLSNMVFVASILEGTVTAYRYVSGRVVEKGGLVKLREFAFDFVMDNLAISQDGRWLYITGHGEPAKLDSHWRSPAEVPSASVSYRMSLTELGAYFGNKGEMGESRVEKIVVDRMGLIGNASTTAVGDDILNKFWISGLTFRGIMECSLYTSALHEEEEAD
;
A
#
# COMPACT_ATOMS: atom_id res chain seq x y z
N MET A 1 -54.95 9.51 -15.81
CA MET A 1 -53.69 9.23 -16.55
C MET A 1 -52.44 9.55 -15.75
N GLU A 2 -52.39 10.65 -15.00
CA GLU A 2 -51.18 11.07 -14.23
C GLU A 2 -50.64 10.04 -13.22
N GLY A 3 -51.52 9.28 -12.54
CA GLY A 3 -51.10 8.27 -11.55
C GLY A 3 -50.46 7.00 -12.16
N ILE A 4 -50.68 6.73 -13.44
CA ILE A 4 -50.04 5.60 -14.15
C ILE A 4 -48.64 6.02 -14.58
N THR A 5 -48.48 7.25 -15.07
CA THR A 5 -47.18 7.81 -15.47
C THR A 5 -46.20 7.92 -14.30
N ALA A 6 -46.67 8.34 -13.11
CA ALA A 6 -45.84 8.42 -11.91
C ALA A 6 -45.36 7.05 -11.40
N LYS A 7 -46.21 6.01 -11.46
CA LYS A 7 -45.84 4.63 -11.10
C LYS A 7 -44.83 4.04 -12.08
N VAL A 8 -45.04 4.23 -13.38
CA VAL A 8 -44.10 3.78 -14.42
C VAL A 8 -42.76 4.50 -14.28
N ALA A 9 -42.75 5.80 -14.01
CA ALA A 9 -41.52 6.56 -13.76
C ALA A 9 -40.80 6.10 -12.48
N PHE A 10 -41.52 5.85 -11.38
CA PHE A 10 -40.93 5.35 -10.13
C PHE A 10 -40.34 3.94 -10.29
N THR A 11 -41.04 3.04 -10.99
CA THR A 11 -40.53 1.70 -11.29
C THR A 11 -39.32 1.77 -12.22
N ALA A 12 -39.35 2.60 -13.27
CA ALA A 12 -38.21 2.77 -14.16
C ALA A 12 -36.97 3.31 -13.41
N VAL A 13 -37.15 4.32 -12.55
CA VAL A 13 -36.06 4.87 -11.72
C VAL A 13 -35.52 3.84 -10.74
N THR A 14 -36.37 3.09 -10.04
CA THR A 14 -35.92 2.06 -9.10
C THR A 14 -35.25 0.88 -9.80
N THR A 15 -35.73 0.46 -10.99
CA THR A 15 -35.06 -0.56 -11.81
C THR A 15 -33.72 -0.07 -12.34
N ILE A 16 -33.60 1.18 -12.79
CA ILE A 16 -32.32 1.76 -13.23
C ILE A 16 -31.34 1.85 -12.05
N LEU A 17 -31.80 2.31 -10.88
CA LEU A 17 -30.96 2.37 -9.68
C LEU A 17 -30.55 0.96 -9.21
N ALA A 18 -31.45 -0.02 -9.27
CA ALA A 18 -31.13 -1.42 -8.95
C ALA A 18 -30.13 -2.01 -9.95
N ALA A 19 -30.32 -1.80 -11.25
CA ALA A 19 -29.42 -2.27 -12.29
C ALA A 19 -28.04 -1.59 -12.20
N TYR A 20 -27.99 -0.31 -11.82
CA TYR A 20 -26.75 0.45 -11.76
C TYR A 20 -25.96 0.24 -10.46
N PHE A 21 -26.65 0.10 -9.32
CA PHE A 21 -25.98 -0.04 -8.01
C PHE A 21 -26.02 -1.46 -7.44
N ILE A 22 -27.15 -2.15 -7.55
CA ILE A 22 -27.34 -3.45 -6.88
C ILE A 22 -26.71 -4.58 -7.70
N LEU A 23 -26.89 -4.58 -9.03
CA LEU A 23 -26.38 -5.69 -9.86
C LEU A 23 -24.83 -5.77 -9.89
N PRO A 24 -24.08 -4.67 -10.11
CA PRO A 24 -22.61 -4.72 -10.02
C PRO A 24 -22.12 -5.05 -8.61
N TRP A 25 -22.85 -4.62 -7.59
CA TRP A 25 -22.58 -5.01 -6.20
C TRP A 25 -22.78 -6.51 -6.00
N ALA A 26 -23.91 -7.06 -6.43
CA ALA A 26 -24.23 -8.49 -6.27
C ALA A 26 -23.26 -9.42 -7.02
N LEU A 27 -22.72 -8.99 -8.17
CA LEU A 27 -21.78 -9.79 -8.95
C LEU A 27 -20.34 -9.68 -8.45
N LYS A 28 -19.87 -8.45 -8.18
CA LYS A 28 -18.46 -8.18 -7.83
C LYS A 28 -18.15 -8.45 -6.36
N TYR A 29 -19.10 -8.19 -5.47
CA TYR A 29 -18.87 -8.25 -4.03
C TYR A 29 -18.57 -9.68 -3.52
N PRO A 30 -19.29 -10.74 -3.93
CA PRO A 30 -18.93 -12.11 -3.53
C PRO A 30 -17.51 -12.52 -3.94
N VAL A 31 -17.04 -12.05 -5.10
CA VAL A 31 -15.68 -12.30 -5.60
C VAL A 31 -14.66 -11.63 -4.69
N LEU A 32 -14.80 -10.32 -4.45
CA LEU A 32 -13.89 -9.56 -3.56
C LEU A 32 -13.89 -10.08 -2.12
N LEU A 33 -15.03 -10.58 -1.63
CA LEU A 33 -15.15 -11.23 -0.33
C LEU A 33 -14.50 -12.62 -0.26
N GLY A 34 -14.01 -13.15 -1.39
CA GLY A 34 -13.38 -14.47 -1.45
C GLY A 34 -14.34 -15.65 -1.36
N LYS A 35 -15.66 -15.45 -1.53
CA LYS A 35 -16.66 -16.53 -1.39
C LYS A 35 -16.50 -17.65 -2.42
N THR A 36 -15.97 -17.32 -3.59
CA THR A 36 -15.74 -18.25 -4.70
C THR A 36 -14.27 -18.33 -5.08
N ARG A 37 -13.37 -17.93 -4.16
CA ARG A 37 -11.93 -17.93 -4.44
C ARG A 37 -11.41 -19.36 -4.52
N VAL A 38 -10.61 -19.63 -5.54
CA VAL A 38 -9.75 -20.81 -5.60
C VAL A 38 -8.55 -20.54 -4.70
N TRP A 39 -8.38 -21.37 -3.66
CA TRP A 39 -7.38 -21.20 -2.61
C TRP A 39 -6.08 -21.92 -2.95
N GLU A 40 -5.59 -21.68 -4.15
CA GLU A 40 -4.37 -22.26 -4.68
C GLU A 40 -3.55 -21.15 -5.34
N PRO A 41 -2.25 -21.02 -5.01
CA PRO A 41 -1.34 -20.17 -5.76
C PRO A 41 -1.06 -20.81 -7.14
N ASP A 42 -0.35 -20.10 -8.00
CA ASP A 42 0.09 -20.69 -9.27
C ASP A 42 1.07 -21.86 -9.00
N PRO A 43 1.15 -22.87 -9.89
CA PRO A 43 1.87 -24.13 -9.61
C PRO A 43 3.33 -23.96 -9.17
N GLN A 44 4.03 -22.95 -9.70
CA GLN A 44 5.43 -22.66 -9.34
C GLN A 44 5.61 -22.16 -7.90
N PHE A 45 4.53 -21.74 -7.23
CA PHE A 45 4.55 -21.21 -5.85
C PHE A 45 3.84 -22.12 -4.84
N THR A 46 3.33 -23.30 -5.24
CA THR A 46 2.57 -24.20 -4.35
C THR A 46 3.32 -24.54 -3.06
N ASN A 47 4.66 -24.71 -3.15
CA ASN A 47 5.50 -25.08 -2.02
C ASN A 47 6.28 -23.89 -1.41
N LEU A 48 5.91 -22.65 -1.75
CA LEU A 48 6.60 -21.45 -1.25
C LEU A 48 6.74 -21.46 0.28
N HIS A 49 5.66 -21.83 0.97
CA HIS A 49 5.57 -21.87 2.43
C HIS A 49 6.64 -22.76 3.09
N GLU A 50 7.12 -23.80 2.41
CA GLU A 50 8.15 -24.72 2.92
C GLU A 50 9.52 -24.06 3.05
N THR A 51 9.74 -22.97 2.30
CA THR A 51 11.01 -22.22 2.28
C THR A 51 11.00 -21.00 3.19
N CYS A 52 9.85 -20.70 3.80
CA CYS A 52 9.64 -19.45 4.52
C CYS A 52 10.28 -19.48 5.91
N VAL A 53 10.96 -18.39 6.25
CA VAL A 53 11.58 -18.14 7.56
C VAL A 53 11.13 -16.79 8.06
N THR A 54 10.68 -16.73 9.31
CA THR A 54 10.24 -15.47 9.91
C THR A 54 11.43 -14.69 10.46
N LEU A 55 11.67 -13.50 9.91
CA LEU A 55 12.68 -12.57 10.39
C LEU A 55 12.20 -11.86 11.65
N HIS A 56 12.97 -11.97 12.74
CA HIS A 56 12.78 -11.25 14.00
C HIS A 56 11.36 -11.30 14.62
N PRO A 57 10.71 -12.49 14.75
CA PRO A 57 9.32 -12.62 15.21
C PRO A 57 9.05 -12.13 16.64
N SER A 58 10.10 -11.98 17.46
CA SER A 58 9.99 -11.48 18.84
C SER A 58 10.11 -9.96 18.96
N LYS A 59 10.57 -9.27 17.91
CA LYS A 59 10.85 -7.82 17.92
C LYS A 59 9.99 -7.04 16.95
N LEU A 60 9.72 -7.61 15.78
CA LEU A 60 8.88 -7.00 14.76
C LEU A 60 7.43 -7.46 14.95
N HIS A 61 6.51 -6.51 15.00
CA HIS A 61 5.09 -6.80 15.09
C HIS A 61 4.26 -5.78 14.29
N GLY A 62 3.29 -6.27 13.53
CA GLY A 62 2.35 -5.41 12.79
C GLY A 62 3.06 -4.44 11.84
N CYS A 63 4.07 -4.90 11.11
CA CYS A 63 4.79 -4.09 10.13
C CYS A 63 3.95 -3.98 8.85
N GLU A 64 2.91 -3.15 8.92
CA GLU A 64 1.90 -2.99 7.87
C GLU A 64 2.53 -2.59 6.53
N LYS A 65 3.58 -1.76 6.55
CA LYS A 65 4.37 -1.39 5.38
C LYS A 65 5.87 -1.56 5.64
N PHE A 66 6.57 -2.06 4.62
CA PHE A 66 8.03 -2.06 4.55
C PHE A 66 8.49 -1.68 3.13
N LYS A 67 9.76 -1.29 3.01
CA LYS A 67 10.41 -0.92 1.75
C LYS A 67 11.80 -1.53 1.69
N ILE A 68 12.18 -2.10 0.55
CA ILE A 68 13.54 -2.59 0.30
C ILE A 68 14.24 -1.66 -0.68
N ILE A 69 15.48 -1.27 -0.36
CA ILE A 69 16.40 -0.56 -1.25
C ILE A 69 17.81 -1.14 -1.07
N GLY A 70 18.37 -1.70 -2.13
CA GLY A 70 19.59 -2.48 -2.07
C GLY A 70 19.45 -3.65 -1.10
N ASP A 71 20.37 -3.74 -0.15
CA ASP A 71 20.40 -4.77 0.88
C ASP A 71 19.67 -4.34 2.18
N ILE A 72 18.94 -3.22 2.19
CA ILE A 72 18.30 -2.68 3.39
C ILE A 72 16.78 -2.77 3.27
N LEU A 73 16.16 -3.45 4.23
CA LEU A 73 14.72 -3.43 4.44
C LEU A 73 14.39 -2.42 5.55
N PHE A 74 13.60 -1.41 5.22
CA PHE A 74 13.02 -0.44 6.17
C PHE A 74 11.62 -0.90 6.56
N ALA A 75 11.31 -0.93 7.85
CA ALA A 75 10.00 -1.35 8.33
C ALA A 75 9.49 -0.42 9.43
N ALA A 76 8.24 0.02 9.29
CA ALA A 76 7.51 0.75 10.31
C ALA A 76 6.56 -0.22 11.02
N CYS A 77 6.74 -0.41 12.32
CA CYS A 77 6.11 -1.51 13.05
C CYS A 77 5.46 -1.03 14.35
N VAL A 78 4.41 -1.74 14.76
CA VAL A 78 3.71 -1.49 16.02
C VAL A 78 4.61 -1.85 17.20
N SER A 79 4.73 -0.93 18.16
CA SER A 79 5.47 -1.20 19.40
C SER A 79 4.59 -1.74 20.52
N ASP A 80 3.35 -1.25 20.60
CA ASP A 80 2.37 -1.66 21.62
C ASP A 80 1.01 -1.94 20.96
N TRP A 81 0.68 -3.22 20.88
CA TRP A 81 -0.56 -3.70 20.28
C TRP A 81 -1.80 -3.25 21.05
N GLU A 82 -1.73 -3.12 22.37
CA GLU A 82 -2.89 -2.74 23.18
C GLU A 82 -3.25 -1.26 22.97
N SER A 83 -2.24 -0.40 22.81
CA SER A 83 -2.45 0.99 22.39
C SER A 83 -2.96 1.07 20.95
N ARG A 84 -2.41 0.24 20.04
CA ARG A 84 -2.82 0.21 18.62
C ARG A 84 -4.30 -0.15 18.43
N LYS A 85 -4.83 -1.13 19.16
CA LYS A 85 -6.26 -1.49 19.13
C LYS A 85 -7.20 -0.39 19.61
N LYS A 86 -6.69 0.54 20.43
CA LYS A 86 -7.47 1.67 20.94
C LYS A 86 -7.38 2.88 20.02
N TRP A 87 -6.23 3.06 19.38
CA TRP A 87 -5.98 4.17 18.48
C TRP A 87 -5.30 3.72 17.19
N PHE A 88 -6.11 3.56 16.15
CA PHE A 88 -5.66 3.41 14.79
C PHE A 88 -6.78 3.85 13.83
N PRO A 89 -6.74 5.10 13.34
CA PRO A 89 -7.80 5.67 12.52
C PRO A 89 -8.22 4.78 11.35
N PRO A 90 -7.34 4.15 10.55
CA PRO A 90 -7.75 3.31 9.42
C PRO A 90 -8.73 2.19 9.79
N MET A 91 -8.61 1.61 10.99
CA MET A 91 -9.49 0.52 11.45
C MET A 91 -10.77 0.98 12.14
N GLY A 92 -10.97 2.28 12.38
CA GLY A 92 -12.14 2.76 13.11
C GLY A 92 -11.87 3.21 14.54
N ASP A 93 -10.68 2.89 15.06
CA ASP A 93 -10.37 3.00 16.49
C ASP A 93 -9.79 4.39 16.81
N LEU A 94 -10.53 5.15 17.61
CA LEU A 94 -10.28 6.57 17.91
C LEU A 94 -10.41 6.87 19.41
N ASP A 95 -10.01 5.93 20.27
CA ASP A 95 -10.12 6.10 21.72
C ASP A 95 -9.11 7.15 22.23
N ILE A 96 -9.62 8.36 22.46
CA ILE A 96 -8.84 9.48 23.01
C ILE A 96 -8.57 9.33 24.52
N SER A 97 -9.25 8.40 25.21
CA SER A 97 -9.17 8.26 26.68
C SER A 97 -7.83 7.71 27.19
N LEU A 98 -6.94 7.27 26.28
CA LEU A 98 -5.55 6.94 26.59
C LEU A 98 -4.79 8.09 27.29
N GLY A 99 -5.22 9.35 27.12
CA GLY A 99 -4.72 10.52 27.86
C GLY A 99 -3.22 10.81 27.68
N ASP A 100 -2.69 11.79 28.44
CA ASP A 100 -1.27 12.20 28.39
C ASP A 100 -0.30 11.14 28.96
N LYS A 101 -0.81 10.04 29.55
CA LYS A 101 0.01 9.00 30.20
C LYS A 101 0.47 7.88 29.24
N GLY A 102 0.01 7.86 27.99
CA GLY A 102 0.37 6.83 27.01
C GLY A 102 0.58 7.43 25.62
N ILE A 103 1.69 8.15 25.42
CA ILE A 103 2.10 8.59 24.08
C ILE A 103 2.35 7.33 23.24
N ILE A 104 1.72 7.26 22.07
CA ILE A 104 1.91 6.13 21.16
C ILE A 104 3.30 6.26 20.53
N ARG A 105 4.10 5.21 20.57
CA ARG A 105 5.49 5.19 20.09
C ARG A 105 5.78 3.92 19.33
N ASP A 106 5.25 3.84 18.12
CA ASP A 106 5.65 2.82 17.15
C ASP A 106 7.13 2.96 16.79
N SER A 107 7.67 1.93 16.15
CA SER A 107 9.10 1.80 15.91
C SER A 107 9.44 1.82 14.43
N LEU A 108 10.58 2.42 14.11
CA LEU A 108 11.20 2.35 12.80
C LEU A 108 12.43 1.45 12.88
N TYR A 109 12.50 0.46 11.99
CA TYR A 109 13.58 -0.52 11.93
C TYR A 109 14.25 -0.54 10.57
N THR A 110 15.51 -0.95 10.58
CA THR A 110 16.20 -1.48 9.38
C THR A 110 16.62 -2.92 9.60
N VAL A 111 16.52 -3.73 8.56
CA VAL A 111 17.11 -5.07 8.50
C VAL A 111 18.13 -5.09 7.37
N ASP A 112 19.37 -5.43 7.68
CA ASP A 112 20.37 -5.79 6.68
C ASP A 112 20.01 -7.19 6.14
N LEU A 113 19.67 -7.28 4.85
CA LEU A 113 19.20 -8.52 4.23
C LEU A 113 20.29 -9.56 4.01
N ARG A 114 21.57 -9.18 4.08
CA ARG A 114 22.72 -10.08 3.96
C ARG A 114 23.06 -10.69 5.31
N THR A 115 23.16 -9.87 6.35
CA THR A 115 23.54 -10.30 7.70
C THR A 115 22.34 -10.68 8.57
N LYS A 116 21.13 -10.35 8.10
CA LYS A 116 19.87 -10.42 8.86
C LYS A 116 19.88 -9.59 10.15
N LYS A 117 20.81 -8.64 10.29
CA LYS A 117 20.91 -7.78 11.49
C LYS A 117 19.74 -6.81 11.52
N LEU A 118 18.99 -6.83 12.62
CA LEU A 118 17.96 -5.83 12.93
C LEU A 118 18.56 -4.67 13.72
N THR A 119 18.26 -3.44 13.28
CA THR A 119 18.60 -2.20 13.99
C THR A 119 17.31 -1.43 14.26
N LEU A 120 17.06 -1.10 15.52
CA LEU A 120 16.03 -0.13 15.90
C LEU A 120 16.60 1.27 15.66
N LEU A 121 15.92 2.08 14.84
CA LEU A 121 16.34 3.45 14.60
C LEU A 121 15.79 4.35 15.69
N SER A 122 16.68 4.95 16.46
CA SER A 122 16.31 6.02 17.38
C SER A 122 15.95 7.30 16.61
N MET A 123 15.05 8.10 17.16
CA MET A 123 14.60 9.37 16.56
C MET A 123 14.78 10.51 17.58
N PRO A 124 16.02 10.90 17.89
CA PRO A 124 16.31 11.83 19.00
C PRO A 124 15.63 13.20 18.83
N ASP A 125 15.49 13.64 17.59
CA ASP A 125 14.91 14.95 17.23
C ASP A 125 13.39 14.92 17.05
N PHE A 126 12.75 13.75 17.12
CA PHE A 126 11.29 13.68 17.01
C PHE A 126 10.65 14.16 18.33
N PRO A 127 9.64 15.07 18.28
CA PRO A 127 9.08 15.69 19.49
C PRO A 127 8.61 14.67 20.54
N LYS A 128 9.11 14.80 21.78
CA LYS A 128 8.87 13.84 22.87
C LYS A 128 7.41 13.69 23.29
N HIS A 129 6.58 14.72 23.08
CA HIS A 129 5.18 14.75 23.49
C HIS A 129 4.21 14.60 22.31
N THR A 130 4.69 14.03 21.21
CA THR A 130 3.89 13.79 20.00
C THR A 130 3.75 12.30 19.78
N ASP A 131 2.54 11.86 19.42
CA ASP A 131 2.29 10.47 19.04
C ASP A 131 3.06 10.12 17.77
N PHE A 132 3.48 8.87 17.71
CA PHE A 132 4.06 8.26 16.53
C PHE A 132 3.36 6.92 16.32
N CYS A 133 2.26 6.95 15.57
CA CYS A 133 1.43 5.81 15.21
C CYS A 133 1.53 5.59 13.71
N VAL A 134 2.43 4.70 13.29
CA VAL A 134 2.86 4.57 11.89
C VAL A 134 1.89 3.76 11.05
N HIS A 135 1.86 4.04 9.75
CA HIS A 135 1.05 3.31 8.78
C HIS A 135 1.85 3.13 7.49
N GLY A 136 1.37 3.63 6.34
CA GLY A 136 2.13 3.59 5.10
C GLY A 136 3.43 4.39 5.15
N MET A 137 4.39 3.97 4.32
CA MET A 137 5.73 4.53 4.25
C MET A 137 6.33 4.38 2.86
N ASP A 138 7.24 5.28 2.52
CA ASP A 138 8.14 5.10 1.39
C ASP A 138 9.53 5.63 1.73
N VAL A 139 10.53 5.10 1.04
CA VAL A 139 11.93 5.46 1.22
C VAL A 139 12.52 5.74 -0.16
N VAL A 140 13.33 6.78 -0.25
CA VAL A 140 14.08 7.12 -1.45
C VAL A 140 15.54 7.34 -1.12
N GLU A 141 16.43 6.75 -1.90
CA GLU A 141 17.85 7.04 -1.82
C GLU A 141 18.13 8.35 -2.59
N VAL A 142 18.59 9.37 -1.87
CA VAL A 142 18.84 10.72 -2.43
C VAL A 142 20.30 10.86 -2.88
N ALA A 143 21.22 10.19 -2.20
CA ALA A 143 22.62 10.00 -2.58
C ALA A 143 23.07 8.61 -2.11
N PRO A 144 24.18 8.04 -2.64
CA PRO A 144 24.62 6.70 -2.24
C PRO A 144 24.73 6.54 -0.72
N GLY A 145 23.87 5.70 -0.14
CA GLY A 145 23.79 5.47 1.31
C GLY A 145 23.07 6.54 2.13
N ASP A 146 22.54 7.60 1.50
CA ASP A 146 21.73 8.63 2.14
C ASP A 146 20.27 8.53 1.67
N PHE A 147 19.35 8.42 2.63
CA PHE A 147 17.94 8.14 2.39
C PHE A 147 17.04 9.22 2.98
N SER A 148 15.94 9.50 2.30
CA SER A 148 14.78 10.19 2.86
C SER A 148 13.66 9.19 3.08
N ILE A 149 13.12 9.18 4.30
CA ILE A 149 12.03 8.30 4.73
C ILE A 149 10.80 9.16 4.94
N TYR A 150 9.67 8.77 4.34
CA TYR A 150 8.37 9.41 4.53
C TYR A 150 7.41 8.41 5.15
N MET A 151 6.68 8.82 6.20
CA MET A 151 5.76 7.94 6.91
C MET A 151 4.46 8.65 7.21
N VAL A 152 3.35 7.94 7.01
CA VAL A 152 2.06 8.35 7.56
C VAL A 152 2.12 8.16 9.07
N ASN A 153 1.76 9.21 9.80
CA ASN A 153 1.64 9.20 11.25
C ASN A 153 0.23 9.62 11.67
N HIS A 154 -0.49 8.69 12.30
CA HIS A 154 -1.82 8.92 12.83
C HIS A 154 -1.78 9.42 14.27
N ARG A 155 -1.38 10.67 14.45
CA ARG A 155 -1.43 11.31 15.77
C ARG A 155 -2.88 11.54 16.23
N ARG A 156 -3.06 11.71 17.54
CA ARG A 156 -4.36 12.04 18.13
C ARG A 156 -4.91 13.39 17.69
N ASP A 157 -4.05 14.38 17.49
CA ASP A 157 -4.42 15.72 17.02
C ASP A 157 -4.68 15.77 15.50
N ALA A 158 -3.89 15.04 14.70
CA ALA A 158 -4.05 14.99 13.25
C ALA A 158 -3.39 13.75 12.64
N SER A 159 -3.81 13.37 11.43
CA SER A 159 -3.04 12.43 10.61
C SER A 159 -2.21 13.19 9.60
N VAL A 160 -0.90 12.93 9.59
CA VAL A 160 0.12 13.74 8.91
C VAL A 160 1.12 12.84 8.21
N VAL A 161 2.00 13.44 7.40
CA VAL A 161 3.20 12.78 6.90
C VAL A 161 4.42 13.31 7.66
N GLU A 162 5.24 12.43 8.18
CA GLU A 162 6.54 12.76 8.78
C GLU A 162 7.66 12.44 7.78
N SER A 163 8.74 13.21 7.82
CA SER A 163 9.94 12.93 7.06
C SER A 163 11.18 12.85 7.94
N PHE A 164 12.07 11.94 7.58
CA PHE A 164 13.34 11.69 8.26
C PHE A 164 14.46 11.56 7.24
N SER A 165 15.68 11.96 7.61
CA SER A 165 16.88 11.53 6.92
C SER A 165 17.49 10.33 7.63
N TYR A 166 18.04 9.42 6.85
CA TYR A 166 18.75 8.24 7.35
C TYR A 166 20.02 8.03 6.54
N LYS A 167 21.11 7.70 7.23
CA LYS A 167 22.37 7.31 6.60
C LYS A 167 22.63 5.84 6.85
N SER A 168 22.99 5.11 5.81
CA SER A 168 23.29 3.68 5.90
C SER A 168 24.28 3.37 7.02
N GLY A 169 23.93 2.38 7.85
CA GLY A 169 24.73 1.97 9.01
C GLY A 169 24.53 2.82 10.27
N SER A 170 23.76 3.92 10.20
CA SER A 170 23.34 4.70 11.37
C SER A 170 22.37 3.91 12.25
N GLU A 171 22.37 4.20 13.55
CA GLU A 171 21.35 3.77 14.51
C GLU A 171 20.29 4.86 14.77
N GLU A 172 20.36 5.96 14.01
CA GLU A 172 19.48 7.12 14.15
C GLU A 172 18.82 7.48 12.80
N ALA A 173 17.54 7.83 12.86
CA ALA A 173 16.80 8.52 11.82
C ALA A 173 16.50 9.95 12.30
N LEU A 174 17.05 10.95 11.60
CA LEU A 174 16.94 12.35 12.01
C LEU A 174 15.63 12.93 11.49
N TYR A 175 14.80 13.42 12.39
CA TYR A 175 13.50 14.01 12.04
C TYR A 175 13.71 15.33 11.29
N LEU A 176 13.02 15.50 10.16
CA LEU A 176 13.15 16.68 9.29
C LEU A 176 11.93 17.59 9.38
N ALA A 177 10.73 17.05 9.15
CA ALA A 177 9.52 17.85 9.04
C ALA A 177 8.23 17.03 9.16
N THR A 178 7.16 17.71 9.58
CA THR A 178 5.77 17.26 9.50
C THR A 178 5.04 18.00 8.38
N TYR A 179 4.34 17.27 7.53
CA TYR A 179 3.44 17.80 6.51
C TYR A 179 2.00 17.52 6.91
N ASN A 180 1.26 18.58 7.24
CA ASN A 180 -0.14 18.49 7.63
C ASN A 180 -1.05 19.01 6.51
N GLY A 181 -1.83 18.10 5.91
CA GLY A 181 -2.75 18.40 4.82
C GLY A 181 -4.23 18.53 5.23
N VAL A 182 -4.53 18.57 6.54
CA VAL A 182 -5.92 18.54 7.05
C VAL A 182 -6.75 19.70 6.50
N GLN A 183 -6.18 20.90 6.37
CA GLN A 183 -6.87 22.06 5.81
C GLN A 183 -7.22 21.90 4.32
N GLN A 184 -6.50 21.03 3.60
CA GLN A 184 -6.78 20.68 2.20
C GLN A 184 -7.71 19.47 2.08
N GLY A 185 -8.08 18.85 3.21
CA GLY A 185 -8.95 17.68 3.30
C GLY A 185 -8.22 16.34 3.28
N LEU A 186 -6.90 16.30 3.50
CA LEU A 186 -6.16 15.06 3.73
C LEU A 186 -6.40 14.64 5.20
N ILE A 187 -7.47 13.89 5.43
CA ILE A 187 -7.98 13.58 6.77
C ILE A 187 -7.53 12.19 7.23
N ASN A 188 -7.43 11.24 6.30
CA ASN A 188 -7.07 9.85 6.57
C ASN A 188 -6.01 9.40 5.55
N PRO A 189 -4.78 9.97 5.61
CA PRO A 189 -3.68 9.47 4.80
C PRO A 189 -3.48 7.98 5.05
N ASN A 190 -3.23 7.20 4.00
CA ASN A 190 -3.09 5.76 4.10
C ASN A 190 -1.65 5.33 3.73
N ASP A 191 -1.23 5.59 2.49
CA ASP A 191 0.09 5.24 1.98
C ASP A 191 0.73 6.40 1.20
N ILE A 192 2.06 6.33 1.01
CA ILE A 192 2.88 7.39 0.41
C ILE A 192 3.70 6.82 -0.76
N PHE A 193 3.85 7.63 -1.81
CA PHE A 193 4.86 7.39 -2.83
C PHE A 193 5.73 8.65 -2.96
N ALA A 194 7.00 8.54 -2.59
CA ALA A 194 7.96 9.64 -2.65
C ALA A 194 8.63 9.70 -4.02
N VAL A 195 8.59 10.89 -4.63
CA VAL A 195 9.15 11.15 -5.96
C VAL A 195 10.62 11.52 -5.81
N SER A 196 11.50 10.66 -6.32
CA SER A 196 12.92 10.98 -6.42
C SER A 196 13.16 11.90 -7.64
N VAL A 197 13.43 13.18 -7.41
CA VAL A 197 13.80 14.13 -8.47
C VAL A 197 15.33 14.15 -8.63
N PRO A 198 15.88 13.66 -9.76
CA PRO A 198 17.30 13.76 -10.03
C PRO A 198 17.59 15.19 -10.51
N SER A 199 17.93 16.09 -9.60
CA SER A 199 18.45 17.40 -9.98
C SER A 199 19.77 17.65 -9.23
N PRO A 200 20.91 17.60 -9.94
CA PRO A 200 22.21 17.92 -9.35
C PRO A 200 22.17 19.33 -8.75
N GLY A 201 22.49 19.44 -7.46
CA GLY A 201 22.54 20.73 -6.76
C GLY A 201 21.21 21.25 -6.21
N SER A 202 20.09 20.54 -6.36
CA SER A 202 18.86 20.84 -5.60
C SER A 202 18.77 19.95 -4.37
N SER A 203 18.43 20.51 -3.20
CA SER A 203 17.97 19.70 -2.05
C SER A 203 16.84 18.75 -2.51
N PRO A 204 16.69 17.56 -1.91
CA PRO A 204 15.56 16.67 -2.19
C PRO A 204 14.28 17.50 -2.13
N GLN A 205 13.63 17.70 -3.27
CA GLN A 205 12.33 18.35 -3.26
C GLN A 205 11.40 17.33 -2.63
N ASN A 206 10.82 17.67 -1.47
CA ASN A 206 9.87 16.84 -0.73
C ASN A 206 8.56 16.72 -1.52
N GLU A 207 8.66 16.01 -2.64
CA GLU A 207 7.60 15.72 -3.59
C GLU A 207 7.11 14.31 -3.35
N PHE A 208 5.83 14.17 -3.07
CA PHE A 208 5.25 12.86 -2.80
C PHE A 208 3.75 12.87 -3.06
N PHE A 209 3.23 11.70 -3.39
CA PHE A 209 1.81 11.41 -3.44
C PHE A 209 1.39 10.75 -2.13
N VAL A 210 0.16 11.05 -1.66
CA VAL A 210 -0.43 10.44 -0.48
C VAL A 210 -1.86 10.03 -0.80
N THR A 211 -2.21 8.79 -0.55
CA THR A 211 -3.60 8.33 -0.64
C THR A 211 -4.38 8.74 0.59
N ASN A 212 -5.65 9.07 0.42
CA ASN A 212 -6.57 9.38 1.49
C ASN A 212 -7.75 8.41 1.40
N ASP A 213 -7.81 7.43 2.30
CA ASP A 213 -8.69 6.27 2.18
C ASP A 213 -10.18 6.61 2.37
N HIS A 214 -10.50 7.44 3.36
CA HIS A 214 -11.87 7.80 3.73
C HIS A 214 -12.05 9.31 3.75
N TYR A 215 -13.28 9.76 3.46
CA TYR A 215 -13.69 11.13 3.74
C TYR A 215 -14.08 11.29 5.21
N PHE A 216 -14.79 10.32 5.78
CA PHE A 216 -15.21 10.37 7.17
C PHE A 216 -14.13 9.82 8.11
N ARG A 217 -13.66 10.66 9.06
CA ARG A 217 -12.75 10.22 10.13
C ARG A 217 -13.49 9.54 11.28
N SER A 218 -14.35 10.30 11.97
CA SER A 218 -14.97 9.87 13.24
C SER A 218 -16.42 9.40 13.10
N SER A 219 -17.08 9.68 11.97
CA SER A 219 -18.47 9.25 11.76
C SER A 219 -18.53 7.74 11.50
N ARG A 220 -18.94 6.97 12.52
CA ARG A 220 -19.17 5.52 12.37
C ARG A 220 -20.17 5.21 11.27
N LEU A 221 -21.28 5.94 11.20
CA LEU A 221 -22.27 5.77 10.15
C LEU A 221 -21.70 6.13 8.78
N GLY A 222 -20.94 7.23 8.67
CA GLY A 222 -20.28 7.64 7.43
C GLY A 222 -19.32 6.57 6.92
N ARG A 223 -18.45 6.05 7.78
CA ARG A 223 -17.50 4.97 7.43
C ARG A 223 -18.19 3.66 7.08
N MET A 224 -19.26 3.32 7.79
CA MET A 224 -20.10 2.18 7.44
C MET A 224 -20.68 2.35 6.03
N LEU A 225 -21.24 3.50 5.70
CA LEU A 225 -21.78 3.78 4.36
C LEU A 225 -20.69 3.74 3.29
N GLU A 226 -19.53 4.35 3.52
CA GLU A 226 -18.38 4.28 2.61
C GLU A 226 -17.98 2.83 2.31
N LYS A 227 -17.87 1.99 3.34
CA LYS A 227 -17.48 0.58 3.20
C LYS A 227 -18.54 -0.25 2.47
N TYR A 228 -19.78 -0.24 2.94
CA TYR A 228 -20.81 -1.16 2.44
C TYR A 228 -21.43 -0.72 1.12
N LEU A 229 -21.54 0.59 0.88
CA LEU A 229 -22.00 1.13 -0.40
C LEU A 229 -20.85 1.36 -1.38
N ARG A 230 -19.59 1.15 -0.96
CA ARG A 230 -18.38 1.38 -1.74
C ARG A 230 -18.36 2.79 -2.33
N LEU A 231 -18.63 3.78 -1.48
CA LEU A 231 -18.70 5.15 -1.95
C LEU A 231 -17.30 5.60 -2.42
N PRO A 232 -17.19 6.26 -3.59
CA PRO A 232 -15.91 6.64 -4.17
C PRO A 232 -15.37 7.95 -3.54
N THR A 233 -15.27 7.98 -2.22
CA THR A 233 -14.90 9.17 -1.43
C THR A 233 -13.40 9.32 -1.22
N GLY A 234 -12.62 8.27 -1.51
CA GLY A 234 -11.17 8.28 -1.48
C GLY A 234 -10.55 9.18 -2.54
N SER A 235 -9.34 9.67 -2.24
CA SER A 235 -8.62 10.62 -3.10
C SER A 235 -7.11 10.45 -2.98
N VAL A 236 -6.36 11.05 -3.90
CA VAL A 236 -4.91 11.16 -3.82
C VAL A 236 -4.51 12.63 -3.78
N TYR A 237 -3.59 12.95 -2.88
CA TYR A 237 -2.97 14.26 -2.77
C TYR A 237 -1.55 14.20 -3.29
N TYR A 238 -1.10 15.31 -3.85
CA TYR A 238 0.29 15.58 -4.18
C TYR A 238 0.79 16.70 -3.28
N HIS A 239 2.00 16.57 -2.77
CA HIS A 239 2.71 17.61 -2.06
C HIS A 239 3.99 17.98 -2.81
N SER A 240 4.34 19.26 -2.83
CA SER A 240 5.66 19.76 -3.17
C SER A 240 5.92 21.05 -2.39
N LYS A 241 7.17 21.50 -2.33
CA LYS A 241 7.50 22.78 -1.69
C LYS A 241 6.78 23.97 -2.34
N SER A 242 6.63 23.95 -3.67
CA SER A 242 6.03 25.06 -4.42
C SER A 242 4.50 25.08 -4.34
N THR A 243 3.86 23.91 -4.28
CA THR A 243 2.40 23.80 -4.29
C THR A 243 1.79 23.65 -2.89
N GLY A 244 2.53 23.11 -1.92
CA GLY A 244 1.93 22.47 -0.75
C GLY A 244 1.02 21.31 -1.17
N PHE A 245 0.10 20.90 -0.28
CA PHE A 245 -0.87 19.85 -0.61
C PHE A 245 -1.90 20.29 -1.66
N ARG A 246 -2.13 19.42 -2.66
CA ARG A 246 -3.20 19.54 -3.64
C ARG A 246 -3.85 18.17 -3.87
N LYS A 247 -5.19 18.14 -3.86
CA LYS A 247 -5.95 16.94 -4.24
C LYS A 247 -5.88 16.78 -5.76
N VAL A 248 -5.18 15.74 -6.23
CA VAL A 248 -4.89 15.52 -7.65
C VAL A 248 -5.73 14.42 -8.28
N LEU A 249 -6.21 13.45 -7.49
CA LEU A 249 -7.14 12.42 -7.95
C LEU A 249 -8.29 12.23 -6.96
N ARG A 250 -9.44 11.76 -7.45
CA ARG A 250 -10.68 11.54 -6.69
C ARG A 250 -11.39 10.30 -7.23
N GLY A 251 -12.38 9.82 -6.48
CA GLY A 251 -13.29 8.81 -6.99
C GLY A 251 -12.85 7.38 -6.69
N PHE A 252 -11.98 7.17 -5.70
CA PHE A 252 -11.55 5.84 -5.29
C PHE A 252 -12.48 5.34 -4.18
N SER A 253 -12.97 4.12 -4.29
CA SER A 253 -13.60 3.43 -3.17
C SER A 253 -12.48 2.88 -2.28
N ASN A 254 -12.14 3.65 -1.24
CA ASN A 254 -11.04 3.40 -0.30
C ASN A 254 -9.66 3.38 -0.99
N ALA A 255 -9.08 4.57 -1.18
CA ALA A 255 -7.74 4.74 -1.76
C ALA A 255 -6.67 4.30 -0.76
N ASN A 256 -5.91 3.27 -1.09
CA ASN A 256 -5.00 2.62 -0.13
C ASN A 256 -3.56 2.61 -0.68
N GLY A 257 -2.99 1.46 -1.01
CA GLY A 257 -1.63 1.32 -1.50
C GLY A 257 -1.31 2.22 -2.69
N ILE A 258 -0.13 2.83 -2.64
CA ILE A 258 0.41 3.64 -3.73
C ILE A 258 1.88 3.29 -3.94
N ALA A 259 2.26 3.13 -5.20
CA ALA A 259 3.65 2.85 -5.59
C ALA A 259 3.94 3.46 -6.95
N GLY A 260 5.20 3.69 -7.27
CA GLY A 260 5.58 4.27 -8.55
C GLY A 260 7.06 4.12 -8.82
N PHE A 261 7.44 4.46 -10.04
CA PHE A 261 8.84 4.41 -10.44
C PHE A 261 9.57 5.66 -10.01
N ASN A 262 10.70 5.45 -9.34
CA ASN A 262 11.72 6.47 -9.18
C ASN A 262 12.73 6.33 -10.33
N ASN A 263 13.15 7.45 -10.91
CA ASN A 263 13.89 7.53 -12.19
C ASN A 263 15.23 6.75 -12.27
N ARG A 264 15.65 6.07 -11.19
CA ARG A 264 16.85 5.20 -11.18
C ARG A 264 16.56 3.71 -11.45
N GLN A 265 15.30 3.29 -11.57
CA GLN A 265 14.95 1.87 -11.70
C GLN A 265 15.04 1.30 -13.13
N PHE A 266 15.24 2.13 -14.17
CA PHE A 266 15.38 1.63 -15.54
C PHE A 266 16.44 2.40 -16.32
N ASP A 267 17.50 1.68 -16.69
CA ASP A 267 18.45 2.12 -17.71
C ASP A 267 17.99 1.60 -19.08
N SER A 268 18.08 2.45 -20.11
CA SER A 268 17.92 2.15 -21.55
C SER A 268 16.59 2.41 -22.29
N ALA A 269 15.43 2.71 -21.67
CA ALA A 269 14.21 3.01 -22.46
C ALA A 269 13.24 4.11 -21.96
N ASN A 270 13.36 4.62 -20.72
CA ASN A 270 12.55 5.74 -20.18
C ASN A 270 11.00 5.64 -20.22
N VAL A 271 10.39 4.58 -20.77
CA VAL A 271 8.93 4.54 -21.00
C VAL A 271 8.11 4.43 -19.70
N LEU A 272 8.68 3.81 -18.67
CA LEU A 272 8.06 3.64 -17.35
C LEU A 272 8.41 4.76 -16.35
N SER A 273 9.24 5.73 -16.76
CA SER A 273 9.54 6.88 -15.90
C SER A 273 8.26 7.67 -15.58
N ASN A 274 8.17 8.17 -14.36
CA ASN A 274 7.05 8.98 -13.87
C ASN A 274 5.66 8.29 -13.96
N MET A 275 5.57 7.01 -13.58
CA MET A 275 4.28 6.37 -13.32
C MET A 275 3.99 6.28 -11.82
N VAL A 276 2.70 6.34 -11.49
CA VAL A 276 2.18 6.06 -10.15
C VAL A 276 0.97 5.14 -10.28
N PHE A 277 0.92 4.12 -9.43
CA PHE A 277 -0.13 3.12 -9.31
C PHE A 277 -0.88 3.37 -8.01
N VAL A 278 -2.22 3.40 -8.06
CA VAL A 278 -3.07 3.66 -6.90
C VAL A 278 -4.11 2.55 -6.77
N ALA A 279 -4.20 1.94 -5.61
CA ALA A 279 -5.21 0.93 -5.30
C ALA A 279 -6.54 1.58 -4.87
N SER A 280 -7.65 1.09 -5.45
CA SER A 280 -9.02 1.28 -4.96
C SER A 280 -9.52 -0.04 -4.41
N ILE A 281 -9.36 -0.27 -3.11
CA ILE A 281 -9.39 -1.63 -2.57
C ILE A 281 -10.80 -2.23 -2.53
N LEU A 282 -11.83 -1.40 -2.34
CA LEU A 282 -13.22 -1.87 -2.35
C LEU A 282 -13.75 -2.10 -3.78
N GLU A 283 -13.01 -1.65 -4.79
CA GLU A 283 -13.24 -2.01 -6.18
C GLU A 283 -12.33 -3.14 -6.64
N GLY A 284 -11.36 -3.59 -5.84
CA GLY A 284 -10.37 -4.56 -6.29
C GLY A 284 -9.62 -4.09 -7.55
N THR A 285 -9.28 -2.80 -7.64
CA THR A 285 -8.60 -2.25 -8.83
C THR A 285 -7.32 -1.52 -8.46
N VAL A 286 -6.35 -1.58 -9.37
CA VAL A 286 -5.19 -0.69 -9.36
C VAL A 286 -5.24 0.17 -10.62
N THR A 287 -5.10 1.49 -10.48
CA THR A 287 -5.05 2.40 -11.62
C THR A 287 -3.64 2.96 -11.80
N ALA A 288 -3.09 2.81 -13.01
CA ALA A 288 -1.85 3.43 -13.42
C ALA A 288 -2.09 4.83 -13.99
N TYR A 289 -1.25 5.77 -13.56
CA TYR A 289 -1.21 7.14 -14.05
C TYR A 289 0.20 7.49 -14.49
N ARG A 290 0.33 8.29 -15.55
CA ARG A 290 1.57 9.00 -15.87
C ARG A 290 1.51 10.37 -15.24
N TYR A 291 2.57 10.78 -14.58
CA TYR A 291 2.73 12.13 -14.06
C TYR A 291 3.88 12.87 -14.76
N VAL A 292 3.84 14.20 -14.71
CA VAL A 292 4.92 15.07 -15.18
C VAL A 292 5.51 15.75 -13.95
N SER A 293 6.76 15.41 -13.61
CA SER A 293 7.47 16.01 -12.46
C SER A 293 7.43 17.55 -12.54
N GLY A 294 7.24 18.21 -11.39
CA GLY A 294 7.06 19.65 -11.28
C GLY A 294 5.74 20.22 -11.84
N ARG A 295 4.97 19.43 -12.61
CA ARG A 295 3.74 19.89 -13.29
C ARG A 295 2.51 19.07 -12.91
N VAL A 296 2.59 18.19 -11.91
CA VAL A 296 1.51 17.27 -11.48
C VAL A 296 0.16 17.98 -11.28
N VAL A 297 0.17 19.22 -10.76
CA VAL A 297 -1.04 20.00 -10.47
C VAL A 297 -1.61 20.74 -11.67
N GLU A 298 -0.91 20.76 -12.80
CA GLU A 298 -1.34 21.41 -14.02
C GLU A 298 -2.25 20.50 -14.85
N LYS A 299 -3.03 21.10 -15.75
CA LYS A 299 -3.84 20.34 -16.70
C LYS A 299 -2.93 19.45 -17.57
N GLY A 300 -3.18 18.14 -17.54
CA GLY A 300 -2.37 17.15 -18.26
C GLY A 300 -1.08 16.75 -17.52
N GLY A 301 -0.83 17.28 -16.32
CA GLY A 301 0.30 16.89 -15.47
C GLY A 301 0.15 15.52 -14.81
N LEU A 302 -1.06 14.97 -14.80
CA LEU A 302 -1.38 13.63 -14.32
C LEU A 302 -2.47 13.03 -15.21
N VAL A 303 -2.16 11.91 -15.86
CA VAL A 303 -3.02 11.30 -16.89
C VAL A 303 -3.25 9.84 -16.55
N LYS A 304 -4.53 9.43 -16.46
CA LYS A 304 -4.92 8.02 -16.30
C LYS A 304 -4.49 7.24 -17.54
N LEU A 305 -3.78 6.14 -17.33
CA LEU A 305 -3.35 5.24 -18.41
C LEU A 305 -4.29 4.05 -18.51
N ARG A 306 -4.37 3.26 -17.43
CA ARG A 306 -5.11 2.00 -17.40
C ARG A 306 -5.52 1.64 -15.99
N GLU A 307 -6.58 0.86 -15.92
CA GLU A 307 -7.08 0.23 -14.70
C GLU A 307 -6.94 -1.29 -14.85
N PHE A 308 -6.46 -1.94 -13.79
CA PHE A 308 -6.30 -3.38 -13.68
C PHE A 308 -7.25 -3.87 -12.60
N ALA A 309 -8.01 -4.91 -12.91
CA ALA A 309 -8.96 -5.50 -11.98
C ALA A 309 -8.39 -6.78 -11.38
N PHE A 310 -8.63 -6.96 -10.09
CA PHE A 310 -8.24 -8.14 -9.32
C PHE A 310 -9.46 -8.64 -8.53
N ASP A 311 -9.36 -9.87 -8.06
CA ASP A 311 -10.47 -10.61 -7.46
C ASP A 311 -10.46 -10.60 -5.92
N PHE A 312 -9.68 -9.72 -5.28
CA PHE A 312 -9.54 -9.63 -3.82
C PHE A 312 -9.47 -8.17 -3.35
N VAL A 313 -9.57 -7.96 -2.03
CA VAL A 313 -9.35 -6.65 -1.42
C VAL A 313 -7.87 -6.52 -1.12
N MET A 314 -7.13 -5.86 -2.02
CA MET A 314 -5.73 -5.49 -1.81
C MET A 314 -5.58 -4.45 -0.70
N ASP A 315 -4.34 -4.25 -0.27
CA ASP A 315 -3.92 -3.22 0.69
C ASP A 315 -2.77 -2.42 0.02
N ASN A 316 -1.51 -2.66 0.41
CA ASN A 316 -0.37 -1.94 -0.14
C ASN A 316 0.12 -2.48 -1.49
N LEU A 317 0.76 -1.56 -2.21
CA LEU A 317 1.49 -1.83 -3.45
C LEU A 317 2.99 -1.72 -3.18
N ALA A 318 3.77 -2.53 -3.90
CA ALA A 318 5.23 -2.42 -3.93
C ALA A 318 5.77 -2.72 -5.33
N ILE A 319 6.85 -2.05 -5.73
CA ILE A 319 7.54 -2.32 -7.00
C ILE A 319 8.85 -3.04 -6.66
N SER A 320 9.17 -4.10 -7.41
CA SER A 320 10.45 -4.81 -7.30
C SER A 320 11.63 -3.88 -7.55
N GLN A 321 12.81 -4.22 -7.01
CA GLN A 321 14.00 -3.37 -7.15
C GLN A 321 14.41 -3.18 -8.62
N ASP A 322 14.23 -4.22 -9.43
CA ASP A 322 14.45 -4.21 -10.89
C ASP A 322 13.34 -3.51 -11.69
N GLY A 323 12.29 -3.04 -11.02
CA GLY A 323 11.16 -2.35 -11.63
C GLY A 323 10.25 -3.20 -12.51
N ARG A 324 10.48 -4.52 -12.63
CA ARG A 324 9.72 -5.37 -13.56
C ARG A 324 8.35 -5.79 -13.03
N TRP A 325 8.14 -5.74 -11.72
CA TRP A 325 6.95 -6.29 -11.07
C TRP A 325 6.29 -5.30 -10.13
N LEU A 326 4.96 -5.21 -10.22
CA LEU A 326 4.11 -4.63 -9.19
C LEU A 326 3.55 -5.75 -8.33
N TYR A 327 3.87 -5.73 -7.04
CA TYR A 327 3.28 -6.58 -6.04
C TYR A 327 2.00 -5.93 -5.50
N ILE A 328 0.93 -6.73 -5.45
CA ILE A 328 -0.37 -6.37 -4.93
C ILE A 328 -0.70 -7.36 -3.82
N THR A 329 -0.74 -6.90 -2.57
CA THR A 329 -0.88 -7.76 -1.40
C THR A 329 -2.06 -7.30 -0.55
N GLY A 330 -2.77 -8.21 0.10
CA GLY A 330 -3.94 -7.86 0.89
C GLY A 330 -4.73 -9.06 1.40
N HIS A 331 -6.04 -8.89 1.48
CA HIS A 331 -6.94 -9.72 2.26
C HIS A 331 -7.77 -10.64 1.37
N GLY A 332 -7.63 -11.94 1.58
CA GLY A 332 -8.40 -12.95 0.83
C GLY A 332 -9.84 -13.11 1.32
N GLU A 333 -10.09 -12.84 2.61
CA GLU A 333 -11.40 -12.90 3.28
C GLU A 333 -11.61 -11.62 4.12
N PRO A 334 -11.79 -10.44 3.50
CA PRO A 334 -11.82 -9.14 4.20
C PRO A 334 -12.94 -9.01 5.25
N ALA A 335 -13.97 -9.87 5.20
CA ALA A 335 -15.01 -9.94 6.22
C ALA A 335 -14.49 -10.36 7.61
N LYS A 336 -13.36 -11.08 7.68
CA LYS A 336 -12.74 -11.50 8.94
C LYS A 336 -11.79 -10.46 9.54
N LEU A 337 -11.41 -9.43 8.78
CA LEU A 337 -10.33 -8.52 9.14
C LEU A 337 -10.57 -7.76 10.45
N ASP A 338 -11.77 -7.23 10.69
CA ASP A 338 -12.09 -6.52 11.94
C ASP A 338 -12.04 -7.45 13.16
N SER A 339 -12.53 -8.69 13.03
CA SER A 339 -12.46 -9.68 14.11
C SER A 339 -11.02 -10.15 14.36
N HIS A 340 -10.24 -10.35 13.29
CA HIS A 340 -8.82 -10.66 13.37
C HIS A 340 -8.02 -9.52 14.03
N TRP A 341 -8.28 -8.27 13.68
CA TRP A 341 -7.65 -7.10 14.29
C TRP A 341 -7.85 -7.07 15.82
N ARG A 342 -9.05 -7.40 16.29
CA ARG A 342 -9.36 -7.44 17.73
C ARG A 342 -8.72 -8.64 18.43
N SER A 343 -8.69 -9.80 17.77
CA SER A 343 -8.24 -11.08 18.32
C SER A 343 -7.36 -11.86 17.32
N PRO A 344 -6.12 -11.39 17.04
CA PRO A 344 -5.31 -11.94 15.94
C PRO A 344 -4.82 -13.37 16.21
N ALA A 345 -4.78 -13.79 17.48
CA ALA A 345 -4.43 -15.15 17.87
C ALA A 345 -5.59 -16.15 17.72
N GLU A 346 -6.84 -15.67 17.60
CA GLU A 346 -8.04 -16.51 17.64
C GLU A 346 -8.73 -16.61 16.28
N VAL A 347 -8.77 -15.49 15.55
CA VAL A 347 -9.49 -15.40 14.27
C VAL A 347 -8.46 -15.29 13.15
N PRO A 348 -8.25 -16.29 12.29
CA PRO A 348 -7.34 -16.14 11.15
C PRO A 348 -7.92 -15.19 10.10
N SER A 349 -7.04 -14.52 9.35
CA SER A 349 -7.39 -13.64 8.24
C SER A 349 -6.53 -14.00 7.03
N ALA A 350 -7.18 -14.49 5.98
CA ALA A 350 -6.50 -15.00 4.80
C ALA A 350 -5.60 -13.95 4.13
N SER A 351 -4.40 -14.38 3.73
CA SER A 351 -3.41 -13.56 3.06
C SER A 351 -3.37 -13.86 1.56
N VAL A 352 -3.31 -12.81 0.75
CA VAL A 352 -3.20 -12.92 -0.72
C VAL A 352 -2.12 -11.98 -1.21
N SER A 353 -1.23 -12.47 -2.08
CA SER A 353 -0.23 -11.65 -2.74
C SER A 353 -0.06 -12.07 -4.19
N TYR A 354 -0.32 -11.13 -5.10
CA TYR A 354 -0.09 -11.29 -6.54
C TYR A 354 1.10 -10.44 -6.96
N ARG A 355 1.72 -10.78 -8.09
CA ARG A 355 2.59 -9.86 -8.83
C ARG A 355 2.11 -9.69 -10.26
N MET A 356 2.21 -8.48 -10.79
CA MET A 356 1.83 -8.12 -12.14
C MET A 356 3.07 -7.59 -12.88
N SER A 357 3.34 -8.13 -14.06
CA SER A 357 4.44 -7.66 -14.89
C SER A 357 4.16 -6.23 -15.39
N LEU A 358 5.18 -5.40 -15.31
CA LEU A 358 5.17 -4.00 -15.75
C LEU A 358 5.89 -3.84 -17.10
N THR A 359 6.51 -4.90 -17.61
CA THR A 359 7.26 -4.87 -18.88
C THR A 359 6.35 -4.56 -20.08
N GLU A 360 5.09 -5.02 -20.04
CA GLU A 360 4.09 -4.80 -21.09
C GLU A 360 3.50 -3.39 -21.07
N LEU A 361 3.72 -2.62 -19.99
CA LEU A 361 3.34 -1.19 -19.91
C LEU A 361 4.37 -0.28 -20.59
N GLY A 362 5.59 -0.78 -20.79
CA GLY A 362 6.70 -0.06 -21.43
C GLY A 362 6.69 -0.15 -22.96
N ALA A 363 5.95 -1.09 -23.53
CA ALA A 363 5.82 -1.22 -24.98
C ALA A 363 4.55 -0.53 -25.45
N TYR A 364 4.71 0.69 -26.00
CA TYR A 364 3.74 1.25 -26.95
C TYR A 364 3.71 0.30 -28.15
N PHE A 365 2.82 -0.69 -28.14
CA PHE A 365 2.64 -1.53 -29.31
C PHE A 365 1.78 -0.77 -30.34
N GLY A 366 2.37 -0.53 -31.52
CA GLY A 366 1.73 0.11 -32.67
C GLY A 366 1.69 1.66 -32.65
N ASN A 367 1.34 2.25 -33.79
CA ASN A 367 1.23 3.71 -34.01
C ASN A 367 0.12 4.40 -33.20
N LYS A 368 -0.55 3.69 -32.27
CA LYS A 368 -1.72 4.16 -31.50
C LYS A 368 -1.53 4.15 -29.97
N GLY A 369 -0.39 3.65 -29.47
CA GLY A 369 -0.10 3.64 -28.03
C GLY A 369 -0.97 2.69 -27.21
N GLU A 370 -1.20 1.50 -27.74
CA GLU A 370 -1.89 0.41 -27.03
C GLU A 370 -0.91 -0.28 -26.07
N MET A 371 -1.39 -0.65 -24.86
CA MET A 371 -0.64 -1.42 -23.86
C MET A 371 -1.10 -2.88 -23.90
N GLY A 372 -0.17 -3.84 -23.92
CA GLY A 372 -0.46 -5.28 -23.88
C GLY A 372 -1.11 -5.71 -22.56
N GLU A 373 -1.71 -6.91 -22.49
CA GLU A 373 -2.15 -7.48 -21.21
C GLU A 373 -0.93 -7.84 -20.36
N SER A 374 -0.91 -7.36 -19.11
CA SER A 374 0.16 -7.68 -18.16
C SER A 374 -0.02 -9.10 -17.64
N ARG A 375 1.05 -9.91 -17.63
CA ARG A 375 1.06 -11.19 -16.92
C ARG A 375 0.83 -10.95 -15.42
N VAL A 376 -0.12 -11.68 -14.83
CA VAL A 376 -0.39 -11.67 -13.38
C VAL A 376 -0.14 -13.06 -12.82
N GLU A 377 0.59 -13.13 -11.72
CA GLU A 377 0.94 -14.37 -11.04
C GLU A 377 0.47 -14.34 -9.57
N LYS A 378 -0.09 -15.46 -9.11
CA LYS A 378 -0.60 -15.66 -7.76
C LYS A 378 0.44 -16.33 -6.88
N ILE A 379 1.20 -15.54 -6.12
CA ILE A 379 2.30 -16.04 -5.28
C ILE A 379 1.77 -16.64 -3.99
N VAL A 380 0.95 -15.88 -3.27
CA VAL A 380 0.36 -16.30 -1.99
C VAL A 380 -1.15 -16.29 -2.12
N VAL A 381 -1.78 -17.43 -1.82
CA VAL A 381 -3.23 -17.57 -1.66
C VAL A 381 -3.48 -18.44 -0.43
N ASP A 382 -3.29 -17.86 0.75
CA ASP A 382 -3.20 -18.58 2.01
C ASP A 382 -4.43 -18.31 2.88
N ARG A 383 -5.38 -19.24 2.87
CA ARG A 383 -6.57 -19.17 3.72
C ARG A 383 -6.31 -19.50 5.17
N MET A 384 -5.33 -20.38 5.41
CA MET A 384 -5.09 -21.01 6.71
C MET A 384 -4.09 -20.24 7.57
N GLY A 385 -3.40 -19.26 6.98
CA GLY A 385 -2.41 -18.43 7.66
C GLY A 385 -1.08 -19.16 7.88
N LEU A 386 -0.71 -20.08 6.98
CA LEU A 386 0.57 -20.79 6.97
C LEU A 386 1.78 -19.85 6.74
N ILE A 387 1.64 -18.86 5.85
CA ILE A 387 2.65 -17.84 5.58
C ILE A 387 2.44 -16.63 6.49
N GLY A 388 1.18 -16.31 6.79
CA GLY A 388 0.82 -15.27 7.75
C GLY A 388 -0.63 -14.82 7.58
N ASN A 389 -1.11 -13.95 8.48
CA ASN A 389 -2.50 -13.50 8.52
C ASN A 389 -2.63 -11.99 8.34
N ALA A 390 -3.64 -11.56 7.59
CA ALA A 390 -3.88 -10.15 7.28
C ALA A 390 -2.66 -9.48 6.62
N SER A 391 -2.11 -10.11 5.59
CA SER A 391 -1.02 -9.55 4.81
C SER A 391 -1.41 -8.23 4.19
N THR A 392 -0.48 -7.28 4.16
CA THR A 392 -0.69 -5.95 3.60
C THR A 392 0.37 -5.55 2.60
N THR A 393 1.62 -5.98 2.82
CA THR A 393 2.74 -5.64 1.94
C THR A 393 3.54 -6.89 1.61
N ALA A 394 3.88 -7.06 0.34
CA ALA A 394 4.91 -8.00 -0.09
C ALA A 394 5.74 -7.43 -1.23
N VAL A 395 6.95 -7.95 -1.39
CA VAL A 395 7.81 -7.67 -2.55
C VAL A 395 8.75 -8.85 -2.74
N GLY A 396 9.18 -9.10 -3.97
CA GLY A 396 10.18 -10.10 -4.28
C GLY A 396 11.31 -9.54 -5.12
N ASP A 397 12.37 -10.32 -5.16
CA ASP A 397 13.58 -10.09 -5.92
C ASP A 397 13.95 -11.39 -6.62
N ASP A 398 13.73 -11.43 -7.94
CA ASP A 398 14.00 -12.61 -8.76
C ASP A 398 15.49 -12.95 -8.79
N ILE A 399 16.37 -11.94 -8.75
CA ILE A 399 17.83 -12.13 -8.79
C ILE A 399 18.31 -12.79 -7.50
N LEU A 400 17.78 -12.35 -6.36
CA LEU A 400 18.10 -12.94 -5.06
C LEU A 400 17.33 -14.25 -4.80
N ASN A 401 16.36 -14.59 -5.64
CA ASN A 401 15.38 -15.64 -5.40
C ASN A 401 14.71 -15.49 -4.02
N LYS A 402 14.21 -14.30 -3.72
CA LYS A 402 13.61 -13.99 -2.41
C LYS A 402 12.27 -13.28 -2.51
N PHE A 403 11.39 -13.61 -1.56
CA PHE A 403 10.08 -13.00 -1.38
C PHE A 403 9.91 -12.60 0.08
N TRP A 404 9.46 -11.38 0.32
CA TRP A 404 9.15 -10.88 1.66
C TRP A 404 7.68 -10.51 1.75
N ILE A 405 7.02 -10.85 2.86
CA ILE A 405 5.63 -10.49 3.14
C ILE A 405 5.43 -10.15 4.62
N SER A 406 4.63 -9.12 4.88
CA SER A 406 4.20 -8.73 6.22
C SER A 406 2.73 -8.27 6.21
N GLY A 407 2.22 -7.87 7.38
CA GLY A 407 0.81 -7.59 7.59
C GLY A 407 0.51 -6.83 8.87
N LEU A 408 -0.76 -6.46 9.04
CA LEU A 408 -1.26 -5.64 10.16
C LEU A 408 -0.96 -6.23 11.54
N THR A 409 -0.88 -7.55 11.64
CA THR A 409 -0.76 -8.30 12.90
C THR A 409 0.40 -9.30 12.88
N PHE A 410 1.20 -9.31 11.81
CA PHE A 410 2.30 -10.26 11.64
C PHE A 410 3.26 -10.17 12.84
N ARG A 411 3.83 -11.32 13.22
CA ARG A 411 5.01 -11.36 14.08
C ARG A 411 6.20 -11.61 13.17
N GLY A 412 7.10 -10.66 13.06
CA GLY A 412 8.19 -10.71 12.09
C GLY A 412 7.81 -10.23 10.69
N ILE A 413 8.76 -10.40 9.78
CA ILE A 413 8.56 -10.30 8.33
C ILE A 413 8.91 -11.67 7.77
N MET A 414 8.02 -12.29 7.02
CA MET A 414 8.27 -13.60 6.45
C MET A 414 9.17 -13.45 5.22
N GLU A 415 10.27 -14.18 5.16
CA GLU A 415 11.18 -14.28 4.01
C GLU A 415 11.11 -15.70 3.44
N CYS A 416 10.81 -15.86 2.16
CA CYS A 416 10.72 -17.14 1.47
C CYS A 416 11.64 -17.14 0.24
N SER A 417 11.93 -18.32 -0.31
CA SER A 417 12.58 -18.44 -1.62
C SER A 417 11.51 -18.48 -2.71
N LEU A 418 11.56 -17.55 -3.68
CA LEU A 418 10.54 -17.43 -4.73
C LEU A 418 10.37 -18.70 -5.57
N TYR A 419 11.50 -19.33 -5.89
CA TYR A 419 11.63 -20.53 -6.69
C TYR A 419 12.28 -21.63 -5.85
N THR A 420 11.65 -22.80 -5.84
CA THR A 420 12.28 -24.02 -5.32
C THR A 420 13.32 -24.51 -6.33
N SER A 421 14.46 -25.02 -5.85
CA SER A 421 15.67 -25.32 -6.65
C SER A 421 15.48 -26.31 -7.81
N ALA A 422 14.29 -26.89 -8.00
CA ALA A 422 14.01 -27.83 -9.08
C ALA A 422 13.86 -27.16 -10.47
N LEU A 423 13.64 -25.84 -10.55
CA LEU A 423 13.39 -25.15 -11.83
C LEU A 423 14.59 -24.34 -12.36
N HIS A 424 15.60 -24.07 -11.52
CA HIS A 424 16.76 -23.28 -11.94
C HIS A 424 17.83 -24.09 -12.69
N GLU A 425 17.79 -25.42 -12.62
CA GLU A 425 18.72 -26.29 -13.36
C GLU A 425 18.31 -26.50 -14.83
N GLU A 426 17.06 -26.24 -15.21
CA GLU A 426 16.59 -26.42 -16.60
C GLU A 426 16.81 -25.18 -17.49
N GLU A 427 16.83 -23.96 -16.93
CA GLU A 427 17.07 -22.73 -17.72
C GLU A 427 18.56 -22.42 -17.97
N GLU A 428 19.50 -23.00 -17.22
CA GLU A 428 20.95 -22.90 -17.53
C GLU A 428 21.43 -23.97 -18.53
N ALA A 429 20.54 -24.87 -18.97
CA ALA A 429 20.88 -26.00 -19.83
C ALA A 429 20.55 -25.81 -21.33
N ASP A 430 20.02 -24.66 -21.76
CA ASP A 430 19.70 -24.36 -23.18
C ASP A 430 20.45 -23.13 -23.75
#